data_AF-A0A7W1W853-F1
#
_entry.id   AF-A0A7W1W853-F1
#
_cell.length_a   1.000
_cell.length_b   1.000
_cell.length_c   1.000
_cell.angle_alpha   90.00
_cell.angle_beta   90.00
_cell.angle_gamma   90.00
#
_symmetry.space_group_name_H-M   'P 1'
#
loop_
_entity.id
_entity.type
_entity.pdbx_description
1 polymer ?
#
loop_
_entity_poly.entity_id
_entity_poly.type
_entity_poly.pdbx_seq_one_letter_code
_entity_poly.pdbx_strand_id
1 'polypeptide(L)'
;MFDLLIIGAGPAGISAAYEAQKLNLNYLVLEKNLIGNTIYQYPIGLTVFSTVNELELVPNTLFPAREKPTREELLSYYTRFVLENNLNVQWEEEVKSVEKQGENYFKVKTEKAEYETKTVLFAIGAMQYPRHLGVKGEDLPKVHHLFRETYPYVKKHALVVGGGNSAGEAALFLAQEGAFATLATFRKDWEETDPKQGCIKHWVKEPLEEQLEKNCLDVFFLNRVIEIKENEIVLEEENGDIETLPNDVVFILVGSDADLTMLENLGVKTKDSKYGIVPVYDEATFETNVAGVYVVGHFTEARHIAGAIEVPKKIIPKLAAKLKKEKEGKTVFCSICNNLTEVNPCMYCASTTRDRSQICIIEEHYNLLAVEKMLNYRGLYHILHGSLAPFRGIGPDKLMLTNLLPRLMPASNAGVEVKEIIIATKPTIEGEATANYIERLLKPLGVGVTRITMGIENNSKS
;
A
#
# COMPACT_ATOMS: atom_id res chain seq x y z
N MET A 1 -0.58 14.86 -5.62
CA MET A 1 -0.17 14.34 -4.31
C MET A 1 -1.18 13.30 -3.83
N PHE A 2 -0.69 12.10 -3.53
CA PHE A 2 -1.46 10.99 -2.95
C PHE A 2 -1.62 11.15 -1.43
N ASP A 3 -2.68 10.57 -0.89
CA ASP A 3 -2.85 10.41 0.56
C ASP A 3 -1.97 9.26 1.09
N LEU A 4 -1.88 8.19 0.31
CA LEU A 4 -1.13 6.97 0.65
C LEU A 4 -0.44 6.38 -0.58
N LEU A 5 0.86 6.11 -0.47
CA LEU A 5 1.59 5.31 -1.45
C LEU A 5 2.00 3.98 -0.81
N ILE A 6 1.72 2.87 -1.48
CA ILE A 6 1.98 1.52 -0.99
C ILE A 6 3.10 0.92 -1.85
N ILE A 7 4.17 0.45 -1.22
CA ILE A 7 5.31 -0.14 -1.92
C ILE A 7 5.24 -1.67 -1.77
N GLY A 8 4.97 -2.37 -2.87
CA GLY A 8 4.79 -3.82 -2.97
C GLY A 8 3.33 -4.22 -3.21
N ALA A 9 3.09 -5.04 -4.24
CA ALA A 9 1.79 -5.62 -4.58
C ALA A 9 1.71 -7.11 -4.21
N GLY A 10 2.28 -7.48 -3.06
CA GLY A 10 2.00 -8.75 -2.39
C GLY A 10 0.64 -8.73 -1.67
N PRO A 11 0.27 -9.83 -0.98
CA PRO A 11 -1.03 -9.94 -0.29
C PRO A 11 -1.33 -8.77 0.68
N ALA A 12 -0.33 -8.30 1.43
CA ALA A 12 -0.47 -7.12 2.30
C ALA A 12 -0.75 -5.83 1.53
N GLY A 13 -0.01 -5.60 0.44
CA GLY A 13 -0.18 -4.40 -0.38
C GLY A 13 -1.53 -4.35 -1.09
N ILE A 14 -1.98 -5.50 -1.62
CA ILE A 14 -3.29 -5.61 -2.26
C ILE A 14 -4.42 -5.41 -1.23
N SER A 15 -4.31 -6.02 -0.04
CA SER A 15 -5.25 -5.80 1.06
C SER A 15 -5.31 -4.32 1.46
N ALA A 16 -4.15 -3.66 1.59
CA ALA A 16 -4.08 -2.24 1.90
C ALA A 16 -4.71 -1.35 0.83
N ALA A 17 -4.47 -1.65 -0.45
CA ALA A 17 -5.06 -0.93 -1.58
C ALA A 17 -6.58 -1.05 -1.59
N TYR A 18 -7.11 -2.25 -1.35
CA TYR A 18 -8.54 -2.49 -1.30
C TYR A 18 -9.23 -1.70 -0.18
N GLU A 19 -8.64 -1.69 1.02
CA GLU A 19 -9.17 -0.91 2.14
C GLU A 19 -9.03 0.61 1.93
N ALA A 20 -7.95 1.05 1.29
CA ALA A 20 -7.76 2.46 0.93
C ALA A 20 -8.84 2.93 -0.07
N GLN A 21 -9.16 2.08 -1.05
CA GLN A 21 -10.22 2.34 -2.03
C GLN A 21 -11.61 2.44 -1.39
N LYS A 22 -11.96 1.50 -0.49
CA LYS A 22 -13.24 1.53 0.24
C LYS A 22 -13.45 2.84 1.02
N LEU A 23 -12.36 3.45 1.46
CA LEU A 23 -12.35 4.70 2.22
C LEU A 23 -12.13 5.95 1.34
N ASN A 24 -12.11 5.79 0.01
CA ASN A 24 -11.88 6.85 -0.98
C ASN A 24 -10.58 7.64 -0.74
N LEU A 25 -9.52 6.98 -0.25
CA LEU A 25 -8.19 7.58 -0.19
C LEU A 25 -7.64 7.73 -1.61
N ASN A 26 -6.95 8.84 -1.89
CA ASN A 26 -6.17 8.93 -3.12
C ASN A 26 -4.89 8.11 -2.95
N TYR A 27 -4.86 6.88 -3.46
CA TYR A 27 -3.74 5.95 -3.27
C TYR A 27 -3.10 5.48 -4.57
N LEU A 28 -1.88 4.95 -4.45
CA LEU A 28 -1.15 4.27 -5.53
C LEU A 28 -0.32 3.12 -4.94
N VAL A 29 -0.37 1.95 -5.57
CA VAL A 29 0.54 0.82 -5.29
C VAL A 29 1.64 0.79 -6.35
N LEU A 30 2.90 0.67 -5.92
CA LEU A 30 4.06 0.48 -6.79
C LEU A 30 4.67 -0.90 -6.52
N GLU A 31 4.81 -1.72 -7.56
CA GLU A 31 5.41 -3.05 -7.50
C GLU A 31 6.54 -3.17 -8.52
N LYS A 32 7.71 -3.65 -8.07
CA LYS A 32 8.88 -3.76 -8.93
C LYS A 32 8.74 -4.83 -10.01
N ASN A 33 8.00 -5.91 -9.74
CA ASN A 33 7.86 -7.07 -10.63
C ASN A 33 6.39 -7.30 -10.96
N LEU A 34 5.88 -8.52 -10.72
CA LEU A 34 4.50 -8.93 -10.96
C LEU A 34 3.65 -8.72 -9.70
N ILE A 35 2.35 -8.54 -9.88
CA ILE A 35 1.37 -8.66 -8.80
C ILE A 35 1.53 -10.04 -8.15
N GLY A 36 1.68 -10.07 -6.82
CA GLY A 36 1.92 -11.33 -6.09
C GLY A 36 3.28 -11.97 -6.38
N ASN A 37 4.32 -11.20 -6.74
CA ASN A 37 5.62 -11.72 -7.17
C ASN A 37 6.22 -12.81 -6.25
N THR A 38 6.10 -12.66 -4.92
CA THR A 38 6.59 -13.70 -3.98
C THR A 38 5.94 -15.06 -4.24
N ILE A 39 4.64 -15.09 -4.51
CA ILE A 39 3.91 -16.33 -4.83
C ILE A 39 4.29 -16.80 -6.23
N TYR A 40 4.48 -15.86 -7.17
CA TYR A 40 5.04 -16.21 -8.47
C TYR A 40 6.38 -16.92 -8.33
N GLN A 41 7.21 -16.63 -7.32
CA GLN A 41 8.50 -17.29 -7.09
C GLN A 41 8.41 -18.64 -6.36
N TYR A 42 7.25 -19.06 -5.85
CA TYR A 42 7.10 -20.39 -5.24
C TYR A 42 7.33 -21.53 -6.26
N PRO A 43 7.63 -22.76 -5.81
CA PRO A 43 7.74 -23.91 -6.70
C PRO A 43 6.50 -24.09 -7.59
N ILE A 44 6.72 -24.42 -8.85
CA ILE A 44 5.66 -24.65 -9.84
C ILE A 44 4.79 -25.82 -9.38
N GLY A 45 3.47 -25.64 -9.43
CA GLY A 45 2.52 -26.67 -9.00
C GLY A 45 2.40 -26.88 -7.48
N LEU A 46 3.12 -26.09 -6.67
CA LEU A 46 3.02 -26.15 -5.21
C LEU A 46 1.57 -25.94 -4.78
N THR A 47 1.02 -26.87 -3.98
CA THR A 47 -0.21 -26.64 -3.22
C THR A 47 0.17 -25.98 -1.90
N VAL A 48 -0.31 -24.77 -1.64
CA VAL A 48 0.06 -24.06 -0.41
C VAL A 48 -0.61 -24.71 0.80
N PHE A 49 0.01 -24.57 1.96
CA PHE A 49 -0.51 -25.18 3.18
C PHE A 49 -1.72 -24.43 3.77
N SER A 50 -1.80 -23.13 3.56
CA SER A 50 -2.85 -22.29 4.14
C SER A 50 -4.23 -22.60 3.57
N THR A 51 -5.24 -22.47 4.42
CA THR A 51 -6.65 -22.67 4.03
C THR A 51 -7.17 -21.47 3.26
N VAL A 52 -8.30 -21.62 2.57
CA VAL A 52 -8.91 -20.58 1.74
C VAL A 52 -9.15 -19.28 2.53
N ASN A 53 -9.72 -19.39 3.73
CA ASN A 53 -10.02 -18.26 4.62
C ASN A 53 -8.77 -17.51 5.14
N GLU A 54 -7.59 -18.15 5.10
CA GLU A 54 -6.31 -17.51 5.45
C GLU A 54 -5.70 -16.73 4.27
N LEU A 55 -6.16 -17.01 3.05
CA LEU A 55 -5.55 -16.52 1.81
C LEU A 55 -6.43 -15.52 1.06
N GLU A 56 -7.74 -15.59 1.26
CA GLU A 56 -8.67 -14.66 0.64
C GLU A 56 -8.61 -13.26 1.25
N LEU A 57 -8.64 -12.25 0.39
CA LEU A 57 -8.68 -10.84 0.78
C LEU A 57 -10.05 -10.46 1.34
N VAL A 58 -11.11 -11.05 0.77
CA VAL A 58 -12.51 -10.86 1.15
C VAL A 58 -13.17 -12.24 1.31
N PRO A 59 -14.01 -12.45 2.34
CA PRO A 59 -14.69 -13.73 2.54
C PRO A 59 -15.46 -14.22 1.31
N ASN A 60 -15.32 -15.50 1.01
CA ASN A 60 -15.97 -16.19 -0.12
C ASN A 60 -15.58 -15.62 -1.49
N THR A 61 -14.28 -15.37 -1.73
CA THR A 61 -13.80 -14.89 -3.04
C THR A 61 -12.73 -15.76 -3.67
N LEU A 62 -12.16 -16.71 -2.93
CA LEU A 62 -11.17 -17.67 -3.44
C LEU A 62 -11.80 -19.07 -3.54
N PHE A 63 -11.86 -19.61 -4.76
CA PHE A 63 -12.49 -20.89 -5.06
C PHE A 63 -11.52 -21.83 -5.81
N PRO A 64 -10.57 -22.48 -5.09
CA PRO A 64 -9.68 -23.44 -5.70
C PRO A 64 -10.42 -24.73 -6.09
N ALA A 65 -9.87 -25.45 -7.08
CA ALA A 65 -10.39 -26.75 -7.50
C ALA A 65 -10.12 -27.87 -6.47
N ARG A 66 -9.16 -27.65 -5.57
CA ARG A 66 -8.78 -28.54 -4.46
C ARG A 66 -9.16 -27.89 -3.13
N GLU A 67 -9.02 -28.64 -2.03
CA GLU A 67 -9.24 -28.12 -0.68
C GLU A 67 -8.35 -26.90 -0.36
N LYS A 68 -7.09 -26.94 -0.80
CA LYS A 68 -6.12 -25.85 -0.67
C LYS A 68 -5.66 -25.39 -2.04
N PRO A 69 -5.43 -24.08 -2.25
CA PRO A 69 -5.08 -23.56 -3.55
C PRO A 69 -3.65 -23.96 -3.95
N THR A 70 -3.46 -24.14 -5.25
CA THR A 70 -2.15 -24.17 -5.88
C THR A 70 -1.56 -22.76 -5.96
N ARG A 71 -0.24 -22.67 -6.16
CA ARG A 71 0.48 -21.44 -6.49
C ARG A 71 -0.22 -20.67 -7.61
N GLU A 72 -0.58 -21.36 -8.69
CA GLU A 72 -1.18 -20.77 -9.90
C GLU A 72 -2.61 -20.26 -9.65
N GLU A 73 -3.40 -20.99 -8.88
CA GLU A 73 -4.74 -20.55 -8.46
C GLU A 73 -4.65 -19.29 -7.57
N LEU A 74 -3.70 -19.27 -6.63
CA LEU A 74 -3.51 -18.13 -5.73
C LEU A 74 -3.00 -16.90 -6.47
N LEU A 75 -2.06 -17.06 -7.40
CA LEU A 75 -1.57 -15.97 -8.25
C LEU A 75 -2.68 -15.41 -9.14
N SER A 76 -3.49 -16.31 -9.72
CA SER A 76 -4.66 -15.91 -10.51
C SER A 76 -5.67 -15.16 -9.68
N TYR A 77 -5.94 -15.61 -8.45
CA TYR A 77 -6.85 -14.95 -7.52
C TYR A 77 -6.41 -13.51 -7.22
N TYR A 78 -5.16 -13.29 -6.79
CA TYR A 78 -4.70 -11.93 -6.48
C TYR A 78 -4.67 -11.01 -7.70
N THR A 79 -4.29 -11.53 -8.85
CA THR A 79 -4.29 -10.75 -10.11
C THR A 79 -5.73 -10.37 -10.50
N ARG A 80 -6.66 -11.33 -10.49
CA ARG A 80 -8.08 -11.05 -10.78
C ARG A 80 -8.67 -10.08 -9.77
N PHE A 81 -8.36 -10.24 -8.49
CA PHE A 81 -8.86 -9.34 -7.46
C PHE A 81 -8.43 -7.89 -7.71
N VAL A 82 -7.17 -7.65 -8.10
CA VAL A 82 -6.69 -6.32 -8.50
C VAL A 82 -7.47 -5.78 -9.69
N LEU A 83 -7.67 -6.59 -10.74
CA LEU A 83 -8.32 -6.18 -11.98
C LEU A 83 -9.82 -5.93 -11.81
N GLU A 84 -10.55 -6.86 -11.18
CA GLU A 84 -12.00 -6.80 -10.99
C GLU A 84 -12.42 -5.65 -10.05
N ASN A 85 -11.59 -5.33 -9.06
CA ASN A 85 -11.80 -4.17 -8.19
C ASN A 85 -11.18 -2.88 -8.74
N ASN A 86 -10.54 -2.93 -9.91
CA ASN A 86 -9.87 -1.80 -10.55
C ASN A 86 -8.92 -1.06 -9.59
N LEU A 87 -8.11 -1.82 -8.83
CA LEU A 87 -7.19 -1.24 -7.86
C LEU A 87 -6.07 -0.50 -8.58
N ASN A 88 -5.67 0.66 -8.05
CA ASN A 88 -4.63 1.49 -8.65
C ASN A 88 -3.23 0.94 -8.36
N VAL A 89 -2.80 -0.02 -9.17
CA VAL A 89 -1.51 -0.71 -9.07
C VAL A 89 -0.68 -0.48 -10.33
N GLN A 90 0.53 0.05 -10.16
CA GLN A 90 1.56 0.08 -11.19
C GLN A 90 2.60 -0.97 -10.84
N TRP A 91 2.76 -1.95 -11.71
CA TRP A 91 3.74 -3.02 -11.55
C TRP A 91 4.83 -2.89 -12.63
N GLU A 92 5.90 -3.69 -12.52
CA GLU A 92 7.16 -3.47 -13.26
C GLU A 92 7.74 -2.06 -13.05
N GLU A 93 7.54 -1.46 -11.89
CA GLU A 93 8.05 -0.14 -11.54
C GLU A 93 8.68 -0.15 -10.15
N GLU A 94 10.01 -0.24 -10.11
CA GLU A 94 10.77 -0.29 -8.86
C GLU A 94 10.92 1.10 -8.23
N VAL A 95 10.55 1.20 -6.95
CA VAL A 95 10.88 2.36 -6.11
C VAL A 95 12.37 2.34 -5.79
N LYS A 96 13.08 3.41 -6.19
CA LYS A 96 14.53 3.55 -5.95
C LYS A 96 14.82 4.37 -4.70
N SER A 97 14.01 5.38 -4.40
CA SER A 97 14.14 6.15 -3.17
C SER A 97 12.83 6.73 -2.66
N VAL A 98 12.78 6.95 -1.35
CA VAL A 98 11.72 7.69 -0.66
C VAL A 98 12.42 8.74 0.19
N GLU A 99 12.08 10.01 -0.02
CA GLU A 99 12.70 11.14 0.66
C GLU A 99 11.62 11.96 1.37
N LYS A 100 11.79 12.24 2.66
CA LYS A 100 10.88 13.09 3.41
C LYS A 100 11.08 14.56 3.01
N GLN A 101 10.00 15.23 2.64
CA GLN A 101 10.01 16.63 2.21
C GLN A 101 9.31 17.51 3.26
N GLY A 102 10.10 18.23 4.06
CA GLY A 102 9.59 18.98 5.20
C GLY A 102 8.87 18.09 6.21
N GLU A 103 7.82 18.60 6.84
CA GLU A 103 7.08 17.84 7.87
C GLU A 103 5.88 17.05 7.32
N ASN A 104 5.41 17.33 6.11
CA ASN A 104 4.03 17.00 5.71
C ASN A 104 3.90 15.99 4.55
N TYR A 105 4.98 15.68 3.83
CA TYR A 105 4.88 14.76 2.68
C TYR A 105 6.22 14.09 2.33
N PHE A 106 6.15 13.14 1.41
CA PHE A 106 7.26 12.35 0.89
C PHE A 106 7.30 12.45 -0.63
N LYS A 107 8.52 12.46 -1.16
CA LYS A 107 8.80 12.31 -2.58
C LYS A 107 9.31 10.89 -2.83
N VAL A 108 8.64 10.16 -3.71
CA VAL A 108 8.95 8.77 -4.07
C VAL A 108 9.46 8.76 -5.50
N LYS A 109 10.70 8.30 -5.71
CA LYS A 109 11.32 8.21 -7.04
C LYS A 109 11.35 6.75 -7.48
N THR A 110 10.90 6.51 -8.70
CA THR A 110 11.01 5.22 -9.39
C THR A 110 11.94 5.36 -10.59
N GLU A 111 12.17 4.26 -11.30
CA GLU A 111 12.85 4.31 -12.60
C GLU A 111 12.02 4.95 -13.72
N LYS A 112 10.71 5.15 -13.52
CA LYS A 112 9.80 5.68 -14.54
C LYS A 112 9.29 7.09 -14.24
N ALA A 113 9.12 7.44 -12.97
CA ALA A 113 8.44 8.66 -12.56
C ALA A 113 8.81 9.12 -11.13
N GLU A 114 8.31 10.30 -10.77
CA GLU A 114 8.34 10.81 -9.41
C GLU A 114 6.92 11.03 -8.90
N TYR A 115 6.67 10.66 -7.65
CA TYR A 115 5.38 10.81 -6.99
C TYR A 115 5.52 11.57 -5.68
N GLU A 116 4.44 12.25 -5.29
CA GLU A 116 4.32 12.91 -4.00
C GLU A 116 3.18 12.29 -3.20
N THR A 117 3.42 12.01 -1.93
CA THR A 117 2.44 11.38 -1.04
C THR A 117 2.53 11.89 0.39
N LYS A 118 1.43 11.95 1.11
CA LYS A 118 1.43 12.30 2.55
C LYS A 118 1.98 11.17 3.42
N THR A 119 1.67 9.92 3.06
CA THR A 119 2.10 8.74 3.80
C THR A 119 2.60 7.63 2.89
N VAL A 120 3.49 6.79 3.42
CA VAL A 120 4.09 5.66 2.71
C VAL A 120 3.89 4.40 3.53
N LEU A 121 3.41 3.33 2.90
CA LEU A 121 3.27 2.00 3.49
C LEU A 121 4.23 1.03 2.79
N PHE A 122 5.19 0.49 3.54
CA PHE A 122 6.12 -0.51 3.06
C PHE A 122 5.53 -1.92 3.22
N ALA A 123 5.29 -2.58 2.08
CA ALA A 123 4.75 -3.93 1.96
C ALA A 123 5.62 -4.83 1.05
N ILE A 124 6.93 -4.58 0.99
CA ILE A 124 7.88 -5.21 0.05
C ILE A 124 8.34 -6.63 0.40
N GLY A 125 7.95 -7.17 1.56
CA GLY A 125 8.32 -8.52 1.99
C GLY A 125 9.82 -8.66 2.32
N ALA A 126 10.32 -9.90 2.43
CA ALA A 126 11.73 -10.19 2.76
C ALA A 126 12.37 -11.31 1.94
N MET A 127 11.76 -11.72 0.83
CA MET A 127 12.25 -12.84 0.01
C MET A 127 13.24 -12.40 -1.07
N GLN A 128 13.73 -11.16 -1.02
CA GLN A 128 14.57 -10.60 -2.09
C GLN A 128 16.06 -10.89 -1.89
N TYR A 129 16.53 -10.89 -0.65
CA TYR A 129 17.95 -11.01 -0.34
C TYR A 129 18.19 -12.36 0.33
N PRO A 130 18.46 -13.43 -0.45
CA PRO A 130 18.78 -14.71 0.15
C PRO A 130 20.03 -14.59 1.02
N ARG A 131 20.07 -15.36 2.10
CA ARG A 131 21.28 -15.51 2.90
C ARG A 131 22.28 -16.37 2.17
N HIS A 132 23.52 -15.94 2.24
CA HIS A 132 24.66 -16.63 1.65
C HIS A 132 25.47 -17.36 2.73
N LEU A 133 26.11 -18.46 2.36
CA LEU A 133 27.04 -19.19 3.21
C LEU A 133 28.41 -18.49 3.30
N GLY A 134 28.76 -17.70 2.28
CA GLY A 134 30.05 -17.04 2.14
C GLY A 134 31.19 -18.00 1.81
N VAL A 135 30.89 -19.10 1.11
CA VAL A 135 31.84 -20.18 0.83
C VAL A 135 32.40 -20.12 -0.59
N LYS A 136 33.61 -20.66 -0.78
CA LYS A 136 34.22 -20.71 -2.10
C LYS A 136 33.34 -21.56 -3.04
N GLY A 137 33.02 -21.00 -4.21
CA GLY A 137 32.21 -21.65 -5.25
C GLY A 137 30.69 -21.42 -5.12
N GLU A 138 30.24 -20.63 -4.15
CA GLU A 138 28.84 -20.26 -4.03
C GLU A 138 28.31 -19.45 -5.23
N ASP A 139 29.17 -18.71 -5.92
CA ASP A 139 28.82 -17.94 -7.12
C ASP A 139 28.75 -18.79 -8.41
N LEU A 140 28.93 -20.12 -8.33
CA LEU A 140 28.87 -20.99 -9.51
C LEU A 140 27.43 -21.00 -10.09
N PRO A 141 27.26 -21.07 -11.44
CA PRO A 141 25.93 -21.02 -12.07
C PRO A 141 24.96 -22.14 -11.65
N LYS A 142 25.48 -23.23 -11.09
CA LYS A 142 24.73 -24.39 -10.59
C LYS A 142 24.19 -24.21 -9.16
N VAL A 143 24.58 -23.13 -8.49
CA VAL A 143 24.16 -22.80 -7.13
C VAL A 143 22.96 -21.87 -7.20
N HIS A 144 21.89 -22.24 -6.51
CA HIS A 144 20.63 -21.52 -6.52
C HIS A 144 20.19 -21.21 -5.09
N HIS A 145 19.71 -19.99 -4.86
CA HIS A 145 19.16 -19.57 -3.56
C HIS A 145 17.63 -19.61 -3.52
N LEU A 146 17.02 -20.17 -4.56
CA LEU A 146 15.59 -20.29 -4.74
C LEU A 146 15.30 -21.60 -5.47
N PHE A 147 14.30 -22.33 -5.00
CA PHE A 147 13.83 -23.55 -5.64
C PHE A 147 12.52 -23.29 -6.40
N ARG A 148 12.45 -23.72 -7.66
CA ARG A 148 11.35 -23.38 -8.59
C ARG A 148 10.75 -24.59 -9.29
N GLU A 149 11.57 -25.52 -9.75
CA GLU A 149 11.15 -26.63 -10.60
C GLU A 149 12.08 -27.82 -10.41
N THR A 150 11.55 -29.03 -10.61
CA THR A 150 12.24 -30.31 -10.41
C THR A 150 12.77 -30.92 -11.70
N TYR A 151 12.02 -30.81 -12.79
CA TYR A 151 12.29 -31.54 -14.05
C TYR A 151 13.70 -31.34 -14.64
N PRO A 152 14.36 -30.16 -14.53
CA PRO A 152 15.75 -30.01 -14.98
C PRO A 152 16.77 -30.89 -14.24
N TYR A 153 16.38 -31.49 -13.11
CA TYR A 153 17.27 -32.17 -12.16
C TYR A 153 17.00 -33.67 -12.02
N VAL A 154 16.13 -34.25 -12.86
CA VAL A 154 15.90 -35.69 -12.92
C VAL A 154 17.21 -36.44 -13.21
N LYS A 155 17.51 -37.48 -12.43
CA LYS A 155 18.76 -38.26 -12.47
C LYS A 155 20.05 -37.46 -12.25
N LYS A 156 19.96 -36.28 -11.64
CA LYS A 156 21.11 -35.48 -11.23
C LYS A 156 21.32 -35.55 -9.72
N HIS A 157 22.56 -35.38 -9.28
CA HIS A 157 22.91 -35.21 -7.87
C HIS A 157 22.52 -33.80 -7.42
N ALA A 158 21.45 -33.70 -6.64
CA ALA A 158 20.90 -32.44 -6.18
C ALA A 158 21.09 -32.31 -4.68
N LEU A 159 21.94 -31.36 -4.26
CA LEU A 159 22.12 -31.06 -2.84
C LEU A 159 21.21 -29.90 -2.44
N VAL A 160 20.49 -30.04 -1.35
CA VAL A 160 19.73 -28.97 -0.70
C VAL A 160 20.35 -28.67 0.66
N VAL A 161 20.79 -27.43 0.87
CA VAL A 161 21.38 -26.96 2.13
C VAL A 161 20.34 -26.12 2.88
N GLY A 162 19.98 -26.55 4.09
CA GLY A 162 19.09 -25.81 4.99
C GLY A 162 18.21 -26.71 5.87
N GLY A 163 17.78 -26.18 7.02
CA GLY A 163 16.93 -26.89 7.99
C GLY A 163 15.48 -26.42 8.06
N GLY A 164 15.09 -25.46 7.21
CA GLY A 164 13.74 -24.90 7.21
C GLY A 164 12.77 -25.66 6.30
N ASN A 165 11.47 -25.37 6.45
CA ASN A 165 10.42 -25.97 5.64
C ASN A 165 10.67 -25.86 4.12
N SER A 166 11.21 -24.75 3.62
CA SER A 166 11.53 -24.59 2.20
C SER A 166 12.61 -25.57 1.71
N ALA A 167 13.61 -25.87 2.56
CA ALA A 167 14.64 -26.84 2.25
C ALA A 167 14.07 -28.27 2.22
N GLY A 168 13.24 -28.60 3.20
CA GLY A 168 12.51 -29.87 3.22
C GLY A 168 11.61 -30.07 2.00
N GLU A 169 10.82 -29.06 1.62
CA GLU A 169 9.94 -29.13 0.44
C GLU A 169 10.73 -29.30 -0.86
N ALA A 170 11.84 -28.57 -1.02
CA ALA A 170 12.71 -28.71 -2.19
C ALA A 170 13.32 -30.11 -2.29
N ALA A 171 13.86 -30.64 -1.19
CA ALA A 171 14.44 -31.98 -1.14
C ALA A 171 13.39 -33.05 -1.44
N LEU A 172 12.17 -32.91 -0.89
CA LEU A 172 11.06 -33.83 -1.14
C LEU A 172 10.66 -33.85 -2.61
N PHE A 173 10.48 -32.68 -3.22
CA PHE A 173 10.07 -32.57 -4.62
C PHE A 173 11.15 -33.12 -5.56
N LEU A 174 12.43 -32.84 -5.28
CA LEU A 174 13.55 -33.39 -6.05
C LEU A 174 13.59 -34.92 -5.96
N ALA A 175 13.44 -35.49 -4.76
CA ALA A 175 13.43 -36.94 -4.55
C ALA A 175 12.26 -37.62 -5.27
N GLN A 176 11.05 -37.08 -5.15
CA GLN A 176 9.83 -37.64 -5.77
C GLN A 176 9.89 -37.67 -7.30
N GLU A 177 10.55 -36.69 -7.91
CA GLU A 177 10.69 -36.59 -9.38
C GLU A 177 11.92 -37.33 -9.91
N GLY A 178 12.72 -37.94 -9.03
CA GLY A 178 13.82 -38.84 -9.39
C GLY A 178 15.20 -38.20 -9.53
N ALA A 179 15.46 -37.10 -8.83
CA ALA A 179 16.83 -36.64 -8.57
C ALA A 179 17.50 -37.54 -7.50
N PHE A 180 18.83 -37.64 -7.53
CA PHE A 180 19.60 -38.17 -6.40
C PHE A 180 19.72 -37.05 -5.36
N ALA A 181 18.68 -36.88 -4.57
CA ALA A 181 18.54 -35.76 -3.65
C ALA A 181 19.27 -36.02 -2.33
N THR A 182 20.01 -35.03 -1.85
CA THR A 182 20.60 -35.02 -0.50
C THR A 182 20.15 -33.75 0.22
N LEU A 183 19.54 -33.91 1.40
CA LEU A 183 19.24 -32.80 2.31
C LEU A 183 20.37 -32.65 3.33
N ALA A 184 21.21 -31.63 3.15
CA ALA A 184 22.20 -31.21 4.12
C ALA A 184 21.58 -30.25 5.14
N THR A 185 21.37 -30.74 6.35
CA THR A 185 20.68 -30.01 7.43
C THR A 185 21.40 -30.19 8.76
N PHE A 186 21.24 -29.25 9.69
CA PHE A 186 21.72 -29.42 11.05
C PHE A 186 20.84 -30.43 11.79
N ARG A 187 21.44 -31.30 12.62
CA ARG A 187 20.71 -32.31 13.41
C ARG A 187 19.59 -31.70 14.25
N LYS A 188 19.91 -30.60 14.95
CA LYS A 188 18.93 -29.85 15.75
C LYS A 188 17.68 -29.44 14.95
N ASP A 189 17.85 -29.04 13.69
CA ASP A 189 16.76 -28.57 12.84
C ASP A 189 15.94 -29.75 12.29
N TRP A 190 16.59 -30.90 12.07
CA TRP A 190 15.94 -32.15 11.71
C TRP A 190 15.12 -32.72 12.88
N GLU A 191 15.65 -32.69 14.11
CA GLU A 191 14.99 -33.23 15.30
C GLU A 191 13.91 -32.30 15.88
N GLU A 192 13.96 -30.99 15.59
CA GLU A 192 12.96 -30.02 16.03
C GLU A 192 11.56 -30.34 15.47
N THR A 193 10.57 -30.27 16.35
CA THR A 193 9.16 -30.58 16.02
C THR A 193 8.22 -29.41 16.26
N ASP A 194 8.67 -28.32 16.89
CA ASP A 194 7.87 -27.10 17.06
C ASP A 194 7.81 -26.31 15.74
N PRO A 195 6.65 -26.29 15.04
CA PRO A 195 6.49 -25.57 13.78
C PRO A 195 6.69 -24.05 13.90
N LYS A 196 6.73 -23.49 15.13
CA LYS A 196 7.01 -22.07 15.37
C LYS A 196 8.50 -21.73 15.38
N GLN A 197 9.40 -22.71 15.47
CA GLN A 197 10.85 -22.52 15.50
C GLN A 197 11.48 -22.49 14.10
N GLY A 198 10.68 -22.61 13.04
CA GLY A 198 11.18 -22.56 11.66
C GLY A 198 11.78 -23.87 11.16
N CYS A 199 11.49 -24.99 11.82
CA CYS A 199 11.87 -26.33 11.38
C CYS A 199 11.05 -26.82 10.17
N ILE A 200 11.42 -28.00 9.66
CA ILE A 200 10.63 -28.73 8.66
C ILE A 200 9.33 -29.18 9.33
N LYS A 201 8.20 -28.78 8.75
CA LYS A 201 6.89 -29.04 9.35
C LYS A 201 6.52 -30.52 9.18
N HIS A 202 5.74 -31.07 10.12
CA HIS A 202 5.44 -32.51 10.15
C HIS A 202 4.90 -33.07 8.83
N TRP A 203 4.03 -32.32 8.14
CA TRP A 203 3.47 -32.75 6.85
C TRP A 203 4.46 -32.77 5.68
N VAL A 204 5.65 -32.17 5.84
CA VAL A 204 6.78 -32.30 4.90
C VAL A 204 7.74 -33.37 5.41
N LYS A 205 7.97 -33.41 6.72
CA LYS A 205 8.90 -34.36 7.37
C LYS A 205 8.47 -35.81 7.20
N GLU A 206 7.19 -36.13 7.41
CA GLU A 206 6.66 -37.49 7.23
C GLU A 206 6.91 -38.01 5.79
N PRO A 207 6.55 -37.28 4.71
CA PRO A 207 6.93 -37.68 3.35
C PRO A 207 8.43 -37.78 3.09
N LEU A 208 9.26 -36.93 3.73
CA LEU A 208 10.72 -37.03 3.61
C LEU A 208 11.25 -38.34 4.24
N GLU A 209 10.73 -38.71 5.41
CA GLU A 209 11.05 -39.98 6.07
C GLU A 209 10.66 -41.17 5.19
N GLU A 210 9.51 -41.12 4.51
CA GLU A 210 9.16 -42.14 3.52
C GLU A 210 10.14 -42.22 2.33
N GLN A 211 10.70 -41.08 1.87
CA GLN A 211 11.69 -41.09 0.80
C GLN A 211 13.03 -41.67 1.28
N LEU A 212 13.41 -41.44 2.53
CA LEU A 212 14.58 -42.06 3.16
C LEU A 212 14.43 -43.59 3.20
N GLU A 213 13.26 -44.09 3.64
CA GLU A 213 12.98 -45.54 3.66
C GLU A 213 13.03 -46.18 2.27
N LYS A 214 12.64 -45.42 1.23
CA LYS A 214 12.70 -45.86 -0.18
C LYS A 214 14.10 -45.71 -0.80
N ASN A 215 15.08 -45.17 -0.07
CA ASN A 215 16.41 -44.81 -0.57
C ASN A 215 16.36 -43.86 -1.78
N CYS A 216 15.39 -42.94 -1.79
CA CYS A 216 15.23 -41.90 -2.82
C CYS A 216 15.75 -40.52 -2.36
N LEU A 217 16.11 -40.40 -1.09
CA LEU A 217 16.64 -39.21 -0.45
C LEU A 217 17.74 -39.63 0.53
N ASP A 218 18.82 -38.87 0.59
CA ASP A 218 19.82 -38.94 1.67
C ASP A 218 19.71 -37.72 2.58
N VAL A 219 20.01 -37.89 3.87
CA VAL A 219 20.17 -36.77 4.82
C VAL A 219 21.62 -36.73 5.28
N PHE A 220 22.23 -35.55 5.16
CA PHE A 220 23.59 -35.29 5.64
C PHE A 220 23.52 -34.33 6.84
N PHE A 221 24.04 -34.75 8.00
CA PHE A 221 24.03 -33.92 9.21
C PHE A 221 25.19 -32.92 9.18
N LEU A 222 24.87 -31.73 8.69
CA LEU A 222 25.82 -30.68 8.35
C LEU A 222 26.38 -29.97 9.60
N ASN A 223 27.70 -29.83 9.69
CA ASN A 223 28.35 -28.79 10.48
C ASN A 223 28.56 -27.52 9.65
N ARG A 224 29.20 -27.63 8.49
CA ARG A 224 29.32 -26.53 7.51
C ARG A 224 29.65 -27.03 6.10
N VAL A 225 29.34 -26.20 5.12
CA VAL A 225 29.87 -26.34 3.75
C VAL A 225 31.28 -25.76 3.71
N ILE A 226 32.26 -26.50 3.19
CA ILE A 226 33.64 -26.03 3.08
C ILE A 226 33.89 -25.36 1.72
N GLU A 227 33.57 -26.06 0.63
CA GLU A 227 33.82 -25.60 -0.74
C GLU A 227 32.83 -26.26 -1.72
N ILE A 228 32.29 -25.48 -2.65
CA ILE A 228 31.49 -25.95 -3.78
C ILE A 228 32.38 -25.95 -5.02
N LYS A 229 32.52 -27.09 -5.69
CA LYS A 229 33.27 -27.22 -6.95
C LYS A 229 32.33 -27.59 -8.09
N GLU A 230 32.87 -27.62 -9.31
CA GLU A 230 32.08 -27.84 -10.53
C GLU A 230 31.31 -29.17 -10.56
N ASN A 231 31.84 -30.25 -9.98
CA ASN A 231 31.20 -31.58 -9.99
C ASN A 231 31.11 -32.23 -8.60
N GLU A 232 31.68 -31.60 -7.58
CA GLU A 232 31.75 -32.13 -6.22
C GLU A 232 31.64 -31.03 -5.18
N ILE A 233 31.22 -31.38 -3.97
CA ILE A 233 31.09 -30.45 -2.85
C ILE A 233 31.73 -31.07 -1.62
N VAL A 234 32.48 -30.25 -0.89
CA VAL A 234 33.18 -30.65 0.33
C VAL A 234 32.38 -30.17 1.52
N LEU A 235 31.92 -31.11 2.35
CA LEU A 235 31.10 -30.88 3.52
C LEU A 235 31.83 -31.36 4.77
N GLU A 236 31.60 -30.67 5.90
CA GLU A 236 31.98 -31.14 7.22
C GLU A 236 30.72 -31.62 7.93
N GLU A 237 30.72 -32.86 8.40
CA GLU A 237 29.64 -33.45 9.19
C GLU A 237 29.73 -32.97 10.65
N GLU A 238 28.64 -33.09 11.42
CA GLU A 238 28.58 -32.72 12.84
C GLU A 238 29.64 -33.39 13.72
N ASN A 239 30.10 -34.60 13.38
CA ASN A 239 31.17 -35.31 14.07
C ASN A 239 32.59 -34.76 13.75
N GLY A 240 32.72 -33.85 12.79
CA GLY A 240 33.98 -33.27 12.32
C GLY A 240 34.62 -33.99 11.12
N ASP A 241 34.01 -35.07 10.61
CA ASP A 241 34.47 -35.77 9.43
C ASP A 241 34.23 -34.92 8.17
N ILE A 242 35.15 -35.02 7.21
CA ILE A 242 35.07 -34.31 5.93
C ILE A 242 34.67 -35.31 4.85
N GLU A 243 33.56 -35.03 4.18
CA GLU A 243 33.07 -35.82 3.06
C GLU A 243 33.04 -35.01 1.77
N THR A 244 33.28 -35.68 0.64
CA THR A 244 33.15 -35.08 -0.69
C THR A 244 32.07 -35.82 -1.47
N LEU A 245 31.00 -35.11 -1.81
CA LEU A 245 29.84 -35.67 -2.50
C LEU A 245 29.81 -35.20 -3.96
N PRO A 246 29.38 -36.05 -4.92
CA PRO A 246 29.04 -35.59 -6.25
C PRO A 246 27.88 -34.60 -6.18
N ASN A 247 27.92 -33.53 -6.98
CA ASN A 247 26.76 -32.65 -7.15
C ASN A 247 26.70 -32.11 -8.58
N ASP A 248 25.50 -31.98 -9.11
CA ASP A 248 25.17 -31.34 -10.38
C ASP A 248 24.43 -30.02 -10.17
N VAL A 249 23.73 -29.87 -9.05
CA VAL A 249 23.03 -28.66 -8.64
C VAL A 249 23.07 -28.52 -7.11
N VAL A 250 23.17 -27.29 -6.62
CA VAL A 250 23.11 -26.99 -5.18
C VAL A 250 22.03 -25.94 -4.94
N PHE A 251 21.12 -26.21 -4.00
CA PHE A 251 20.13 -25.26 -3.51
C PHE A 251 20.48 -24.81 -2.10
N ILE A 252 20.88 -23.55 -1.93
CA ILE A 252 21.16 -22.94 -0.62
C ILE A 252 19.89 -22.25 -0.13
N LEU A 253 19.13 -22.94 0.73
CA LEU A 253 17.82 -22.52 1.22
C LEU A 253 17.88 -22.20 2.72
N VAL A 254 18.83 -21.35 3.10
CA VAL A 254 19.12 -20.95 4.50
C VAL A 254 18.38 -19.69 4.97
N GLY A 255 17.30 -19.34 4.25
CA GLY A 255 16.47 -18.17 4.52
C GLY A 255 16.90 -16.93 3.75
N SER A 256 16.18 -15.83 3.99
CA SER A 256 16.39 -14.55 3.33
C SER A 256 16.16 -13.40 4.32
N ASP A 257 16.79 -12.28 4.05
CA ASP A 257 16.66 -11.05 4.82
C ASP A 257 15.85 -10.00 4.06
N ALA A 258 15.27 -9.08 4.83
CA ALA A 258 14.50 -7.98 4.29
C ALA A 258 15.43 -6.81 3.95
N ASP A 259 15.12 -6.11 2.86
CA ASP A 259 15.81 -4.85 2.54
C ASP A 259 15.29 -3.73 3.43
N LEU A 260 16.13 -3.29 4.36
CA LEU A 260 15.82 -2.17 5.22
C LEU A 260 16.48 -0.88 4.76
N THR A 261 17.29 -0.89 3.70
CA THR A 261 18.09 0.29 3.29
C THR A 261 17.21 1.52 3.04
N MET A 262 16.04 1.35 2.41
CA MET A 262 15.13 2.47 2.17
C MET A 262 14.48 3.01 3.47
N LEU A 263 14.18 2.14 4.43
CA LEU A 263 13.66 2.51 5.74
C LEU A 263 14.75 3.21 6.58
N GLU A 264 15.97 2.68 6.58
CA GLU A 264 17.12 3.25 7.27
C GLU A 264 17.48 4.64 6.73
N ASN A 265 17.46 4.83 5.41
CA ASN A 265 17.67 6.13 4.76
C ASN A 265 16.60 7.17 5.14
N LEU A 266 15.39 6.72 5.50
CA LEU A 266 14.33 7.59 6.03
C LEU A 266 14.52 7.91 7.52
N GLY A 267 15.48 7.31 8.21
CA GLY A 267 15.71 7.45 9.64
C GLY A 267 14.84 6.52 10.49
N VAL A 268 14.28 5.45 9.91
CA VAL A 268 13.57 4.41 10.67
C VAL A 268 14.59 3.62 11.49
N LYS A 269 14.35 3.52 12.79
CA LYS A 269 15.18 2.73 13.70
C LYS A 269 14.89 1.25 13.51
N THR A 270 15.90 0.42 13.70
CA THR A 270 15.80 -1.04 13.64
C THR A 270 16.12 -1.67 15.00
N LYS A 271 15.70 -2.91 15.19
CA LYS A 271 16.01 -3.74 16.37
C LYS A 271 16.28 -5.18 15.95
N ASP A 272 17.08 -5.88 16.75
CA ASP A 272 17.23 -7.32 16.65
C ASP A 272 15.95 -8.05 17.06
N SER A 273 15.65 -9.14 16.37
CA SER A 273 14.57 -10.05 16.70
C SER A 273 14.99 -11.49 16.38
N LYS A 274 14.19 -12.47 16.80
CA LYS A 274 14.37 -13.89 16.39
C LYS A 274 14.31 -14.11 14.86
N TYR A 275 13.92 -13.08 14.12
CA TYR A 275 13.68 -13.08 12.69
C TYR A 275 14.73 -12.29 11.90
N GLY A 276 15.81 -11.86 12.57
CA GLY A 276 16.79 -10.93 12.05
C GLY A 276 16.47 -9.49 12.45
N ILE A 277 17.07 -8.54 11.74
CA ILE A 277 16.88 -7.11 11.96
C ILE A 277 15.49 -6.72 11.41
N VAL A 278 14.71 -6.00 12.21
CA VAL A 278 13.36 -5.53 11.85
C VAL A 278 13.18 -4.06 12.22
N PRO A 279 12.31 -3.30 11.52
CA PRO A 279 12.03 -1.90 11.88
C PRO A 279 11.31 -1.80 13.23
N VAL A 280 11.54 -0.70 13.94
CA VAL A 280 10.79 -0.32 15.13
C VAL A 280 9.51 0.38 14.70
N TYR A 281 8.37 -0.16 15.14
CA TYR A 281 7.04 0.38 14.86
C TYR A 281 6.12 0.22 16.08
N ASP A 282 5.06 1.02 16.12
CA ASP A 282 3.98 0.91 17.11
C ASP A 282 3.04 -0.25 16.72
N GLU A 283 2.84 -1.22 17.62
CA GLU A 283 2.07 -2.43 17.31
C GLU A 283 0.58 -2.20 17.05
N ALA A 284 0.02 -1.08 17.51
CA ALA A 284 -1.40 -0.76 17.34
C ALA A 284 -1.70 -0.06 16.01
N THR A 285 -0.74 0.69 15.49
CA THR A 285 -0.87 1.55 14.30
C THR A 285 0.00 1.11 13.14
N PHE A 286 1.05 0.33 13.40
CA PHE A 286 2.11 -0.05 12.47
C PHE A 286 2.89 1.13 11.89
N GLU A 287 2.80 2.30 12.55
CA GLU A 287 3.60 3.48 12.23
C GLU A 287 5.00 3.33 12.84
N THR A 288 6.03 3.67 12.06
CA THR A 288 7.42 3.67 12.53
C THR A 288 7.71 4.91 13.39
N ASN A 289 8.94 5.06 13.88
CA ASN A 289 9.37 6.31 14.52
C ASN A 289 9.39 7.52 13.56
N VAL A 290 9.30 7.28 12.25
CA VAL A 290 9.20 8.34 11.24
C VAL A 290 7.73 8.55 10.94
N ALA A 291 7.17 9.66 11.43
CA ALA A 291 5.76 9.99 11.22
C ALA A 291 5.39 9.96 9.73
N GLY A 292 4.31 9.26 9.39
CA GLY A 292 3.82 9.04 8.03
C GLY A 292 4.41 7.82 7.31
N VAL A 293 5.35 7.09 7.92
CA VAL A 293 5.93 5.86 7.39
C VAL A 293 5.39 4.65 8.17
N TYR A 294 4.75 3.73 7.45
CA TYR A 294 4.12 2.53 7.97
C TYR A 294 4.78 1.27 7.39
N VAL A 295 4.75 0.16 8.13
CA VAL A 295 5.32 -1.13 7.70
C VAL A 295 4.33 -2.26 7.90
N VAL A 296 4.22 -3.19 6.96
CA VAL A 296 3.34 -4.37 7.06
C VAL A 296 3.99 -5.63 6.49
N GLY A 297 3.41 -6.77 6.83
CA GLY A 297 3.86 -8.07 6.34
C GLY A 297 5.19 -8.46 6.97
N HIS A 298 6.17 -8.83 6.14
CA HIS A 298 7.38 -9.54 6.59
C HIS A 298 8.31 -8.71 7.51
N PHE A 299 8.15 -7.38 7.55
CA PHE A 299 8.81 -6.47 8.49
C PHE A 299 8.26 -6.49 9.91
N THR A 300 7.12 -7.15 10.11
CA THR A 300 6.36 -7.14 11.35
C THR A 300 6.23 -8.56 11.89
N GLU A 301 5.62 -8.74 13.05
CA GLU A 301 5.30 -10.08 13.55
C GLU A 301 4.24 -10.81 12.69
N ALA A 302 3.51 -10.09 11.84
CA ALA A 302 2.51 -10.61 10.92
C ALA A 302 3.14 -11.06 9.58
N ARG A 303 4.15 -11.92 9.64
CA ARG A 303 4.96 -12.33 8.47
C ARG A 303 4.23 -13.30 7.52
N HIS A 304 3.36 -14.14 8.07
CA HIS A 304 2.58 -15.09 7.30
C HIS A 304 1.47 -14.39 6.52
N ILE A 305 1.08 -14.96 5.39
CA ILE A 305 0.12 -14.39 4.45
C ILE A 305 -1.19 -13.95 5.11
N ALA A 306 -1.76 -14.77 6.00
CA ALA A 306 -2.98 -14.44 6.75
C ALA A 306 -2.82 -13.17 7.59
N GLY A 307 -1.75 -13.10 8.40
CA GLY A 307 -1.44 -11.91 9.19
C GLY A 307 -1.18 -10.68 8.31
N ALA A 308 -0.45 -10.88 7.22
CA ALA A 308 -0.12 -9.84 6.25
C ALA A 308 -1.37 -9.24 5.57
N ILE A 309 -2.41 -10.05 5.33
CA ILE A 309 -3.71 -9.62 4.81
C ILE A 309 -4.54 -8.90 5.88
N GLU A 310 -4.54 -9.40 7.12
CA GLU A 310 -5.39 -8.90 8.20
C GLU A 310 -4.92 -7.55 8.78
N VAL A 311 -3.62 -7.29 8.81
CA VAL A 311 -3.09 -6.03 9.37
C VAL A 311 -3.61 -4.79 8.62
N PRO A 312 -3.54 -4.71 7.28
CA PRO A 312 -4.11 -3.60 6.51
C PRO A 312 -5.58 -3.30 6.79
N LYS A 313 -6.42 -4.34 6.96
CA LYS A 313 -7.84 -4.21 7.33
C LYS A 313 -8.05 -3.44 8.64
N LYS A 314 -7.06 -3.46 9.54
CA LYS A 314 -7.10 -2.75 10.83
C LYS A 314 -6.47 -1.36 10.76
N ILE A 315 -5.37 -1.20 10.03
CA ILE A 315 -4.57 0.05 10.07
C ILE A 315 -5.03 1.11 9.07
N ILE A 316 -5.51 0.71 7.89
CA ILE A 316 -5.92 1.66 6.84
C ILE A 316 -7.12 2.53 7.28
N PRO A 317 -8.15 2.00 7.97
CA PRO A 317 -9.20 2.83 8.55
C PRO A 317 -8.69 3.87 9.56
N LYS A 318 -7.71 3.51 10.39
CA LYS A 318 -7.11 4.43 11.37
C LYS A 318 -6.30 5.53 10.68
N LEU A 319 -5.52 5.16 9.66
CA LEU A 319 -4.79 6.09 8.81
C LEU A 319 -5.74 7.07 8.11
N ALA A 320 -6.82 6.58 7.50
CA ALA A 320 -7.81 7.42 6.85
C ALA A 320 -8.45 8.43 7.82
N ALA A 321 -8.79 7.97 9.03
CA ALA A 321 -9.33 8.84 10.08
C ALA A 321 -8.32 9.90 10.54
N LYS A 322 -7.03 9.54 10.67
CA LYS A 322 -5.94 10.47 11.00
C LYS A 322 -5.80 11.55 9.92
N LEU A 323 -5.70 11.14 8.65
CA LEU A 323 -5.59 12.06 7.51
C LEU A 323 -6.81 12.97 7.38
N LYS A 324 -8.01 12.45 7.66
CA LYS A 324 -9.25 13.25 7.67
C LYS A 324 -9.23 14.30 8.78
N LYS A 325 -8.83 13.93 10.01
CA LYS A 325 -8.70 14.88 11.13
C LYS A 325 -7.64 15.95 10.88
N GLU A 326 -6.50 15.57 10.31
CA GLU A 326 -5.44 16.53 9.94
C GLU A 326 -5.93 17.54 8.90
N LYS A 327 -6.75 17.09 7.95
CA LYS A 327 -7.39 17.96 6.96
C LYS A 327 -8.42 18.88 7.63
N GLU A 328 -9.31 18.33 8.45
CA GLU A 328 -10.34 19.08 9.17
C GLU A 328 -9.74 20.14 10.11
N GLY A 329 -8.66 19.81 10.82
CA GLY A 329 -7.96 20.72 11.74
C GLY A 329 -7.16 21.84 11.06
N LYS A 330 -6.91 21.76 9.75
CA LYS A 330 -6.25 22.80 8.94
C LYS A 330 -7.23 23.64 8.12
N THR A 331 -8.49 23.22 7.98
CA THR A 331 -9.51 23.98 7.27
C THR A 331 -10.06 25.12 8.12
N VAL A 332 -9.91 26.35 7.63
CA VAL A 332 -10.49 27.57 8.19
C VAL A 332 -11.44 28.21 7.18
N PHE A 333 -12.36 29.06 7.64
CA PHE A 333 -13.09 29.93 6.73
C PHE A 333 -12.17 31.07 6.28
N CYS A 334 -12.13 31.31 4.97
CA CYS A 334 -11.46 32.48 4.43
C CYS A 334 -12.06 33.74 5.05
N SER A 335 -11.23 34.61 5.63
CA SER A 335 -11.66 35.85 6.27
C SER A 335 -12.38 36.81 5.31
N ILE A 336 -12.16 36.65 4.00
CA ILE A 336 -12.74 37.49 2.95
C ILE A 336 -14.04 36.88 2.40
N CYS A 337 -14.02 35.65 1.90
CA CYS A 337 -15.16 35.09 1.16
C CYS A 337 -15.94 33.99 1.88
N ASN A 338 -15.53 33.61 3.09
CA ASN A 338 -16.06 32.46 3.84
C ASN A 338 -15.87 31.11 3.15
N ASN A 339 -15.13 31.02 2.04
CA ASN A 339 -14.81 29.71 1.47
C ASN A 339 -14.01 28.87 2.46
N LEU A 340 -14.28 27.56 2.53
CA LEU A 340 -13.50 26.63 3.31
C LEU A 340 -12.13 26.43 2.63
N THR A 341 -11.05 26.67 3.36
CA THR A 341 -9.68 26.75 2.79
C THR A 341 -8.63 26.34 3.82
N GLU A 342 -7.47 25.88 3.35
CA GLU A 342 -6.30 25.59 4.20
C GLU A 342 -5.37 26.81 4.36
N VAL A 343 -5.55 27.83 3.51
CA VAL A 343 -4.78 29.09 3.51
C VAL A 343 -5.74 30.27 3.61
N ASN A 344 -5.45 31.23 4.48
CA ASN A 344 -6.27 32.42 4.69
C ASN A 344 -5.47 33.70 4.36
N PRO A 345 -5.86 34.50 3.35
CA PRO A 345 -7.03 34.34 2.47
C PRO A 345 -6.92 33.15 1.49
N CYS A 346 -8.06 32.63 1.01
CA CYS A 346 -8.06 31.51 0.07
C CYS A 346 -7.44 31.89 -1.29
N MET A 347 -7.06 30.89 -2.08
CA MET A 347 -6.42 31.08 -3.39
C MET A 347 -7.22 32.00 -4.34
N TYR A 348 -8.55 31.98 -4.25
CA TYR A 348 -9.40 32.84 -5.09
C TYR A 348 -9.32 34.31 -4.69
N CYS A 349 -9.35 34.61 -3.39
CA CYS A 349 -9.27 35.98 -2.89
C CYS A 349 -7.84 36.56 -2.96
N ALA A 350 -6.83 35.70 -2.85
CA ALA A 350 -5.43 36.07 -2.97
C ALA A 350 -4.99 36.28 -4.42
N SER A 351 -5.73 35.75 -5.39
CA SER A 351 -5.37 35.86 -6.81
C SER A 351 -5.36 37.33 -7.29
N THR A 352 -4.32 37.68 -8.04
CA THR A 352 -4.18 38.96 -8.75
C THR A 352 -4.75 38.92 -10.17
N THR A 353 -5.08 37.74 -10.69
CA THR A 353 -5.58 37.54 -12.06
C THR A 353 -7.11 37.50 -12.15
N ARG A 354 -7.80 37.46 -10.99
CA ARG A 354 -9.27 37.45 -10.93
C ARG A 354 -9.86 38.85 -10.99
N ASP A 355 -11.05 38.95 -11.59
CA ASP A 355 -11.78 40.19 -11.72
C ASP A 355 -12.43 40.57 -10.38
N ARG A 356 -11.89 41.59 -9.73
CA ARG A 356 -12.39 42.08 -8.43
C ARG A 356 -13.66 42.93 -8.57
N SER A 357 -14.05 43.31 -9.79
CA SER A 357 -15.29 44.06 -10.03
C SER A 357 -16.54 43.18 -10.03
N GLN A 358 -16.38 41.85 -9.99
CA GLN A 358 -17.46 40.88 -9.94
C GLN A 358 -17.36 39.98 -8.69
N ILE A 359 -18.50 39.74 -8.02
CA ILE A 359 -18.59 38.79 -6.90
C ILE A 359 -19.76 37.83 -7.14
N CYS A 360 -19.50 36.52 -7.08
CA CYS A 360 -20.50 35.48 -7.17
C CYS A 360 -20.83 34.95 -5.77
N ILE A 361 -22.07 35.15 -5.35
CA ILE A 361 -22.61 34.63 -4.10
C ILE A 361 -23.09 33.21 -4.32
N ILE A 362 -22.64 32.29 -3.47
CA ILE A 362 -22.89 30.87 -3.56
C ILE A 362 -23.44 30.40 -2.22
N GLU A 363 -24.47 29.55 -2.27
CA GLU A 363 -25.15 29.03 -1.08
C GLU A 363 -24.20 28.22 -0.18
N GLU A 364 -23.43 27.30 -0.77
CA GLU A 364 -22.64 26.30 -0.05
C GLU A 364 -21.26 26.11 -0.67
N HIS A 365 -20.23 25.84 0.13
CA HIS A 365 -18.84 25.82 -0.35
C HIS A 365 -18.60 24.77 -1.45
N TYR A 366 -19.32 23.64 -1.43
CA TYR A 366 -19.18 22.57 -2.40
C TYR A 366 -19.76 22.93 -3.78
N ASN A 367 -20.59 23.98 -3.87
CA ASN A 367 -21.10 24.49 -5.15
C ASN A 367 -20.06 25.33 -5.92
N LEU A 368 -18.97 25.77 -5.26
CA LEU A 368 -17.96 26.63 -5.88
C LEU A 368 -17.30 25.97 -7.09
N LEU A 369 -16.94 24.69 -6.99
CA LEU A 369 -16.29 23.96 -8.09
C LEU A 369 -17.18 23.86 -9.34
N ALA A 370 -18.51 23.77 -9.16
CA ALA A 370 -19.44 23.77 -10.28
C ALA A 370 -19.40 25.11 -11.03
N VAL A 371 -19.40 26.23 -10.29
CA VAL A 371 -19.32 27.58 -10.86
C VAL A 371 -17.97 27.81 -11.56
N GLU A 372 -16.85 27.39 -10.95
CA GLU A 372 -15.50 27.53 -11.54
C GLU A 372 -15.39 26.77 -12.87
N LYS A 373 -15.96 25.56 -12.99
CA LYS A 373 -15.88 24.72 -14.20
C LYS A 373 -16.89 25.09 -15.28
N MET A 374 -18.14 25.41 -14.91
CA MET A 374 -19.23 25.56 -15.88
C MET A 374 -19.29 26.93 -16.53
N LEU A 375 -18.78 27.98 -15.87
CA LEU A 375 -19.06 29.37 -16.28
C LEU A 375 -17.82 30.14 -16.74
N ASN A 376 -16.66 29.50 -16.82
CA ASN A 376 -15.37 30.16 -17.08
C ASN A 376 -15.21 31.46 -16.26
N TYR A 377 -15.79 31.46 -15.06
CA TYR A 377 -16.04 32.65 -14.27
C TYR A 377 -14.75 33.12 -13.63
N ARG A 378 -14.36 34.38 -13.88
CA ARG A 378 -13.09 34.94 -13.41
C ARG A 378 -13.23 35.88 -12.22
N GLY A 379 -14.44 36.16 -11.76
CA GLY A 379 -14.66 37.04 -10.61
C GLY A 379 -14.39 36.37 -9.26
N LEU A 380 -14.60 37.11 -8.16
CA LEU A 380 -14.44 36.58 -6.80
C LEU A 380 -15.69 35.84 -6.31
N TYR A 381 -15.58 35.14 -5.18
CA TYR A 381 -16.67 34.37 -4.58
C TYR A 381 -17.10 34.93 -3.22
N HIS A 382 -18.29 34.55 -2.77
CA HIS A 382 -18.76 34.72 -1.40
C HIS A 382 -19.69 33.55 -1.02
N ILE A 383 -19.38 32.84 0.08
CA ILE A 383 -20.13 31.65 0.50
C ILE A 383 -21.04 31.98 1.67
N LEU A 384 -22.32 31.63 1.56
CA LEU A 384 -23.34 31.92 2.58
C LEU A 384 -23.40 30.88 3.71
N HIS A 385 -22.99 29.64 3.43
CA HIS A 385 -23.13 28.46 4.32
C HIS A 385 -24.59 28.17 4.68
N GLY A 386 -25.44 28.23 3.65
CA GLY A 386 -26.85 27.88 3.74
C GLY A 386 -27.76 28.86 3.01
N SER A 387 -29.06 28.65 3.21
CA SER A 387 -30.15 29.46 2.64
C SER A 387 -31.19 29.80 3.72
N LEU A 388 -31.93 30.89 3.49
CA LEU A 388 -33.03 31.32 4.35
C LEU A 388 -34.12 30.25 4.39
N ALA A 389 -34.45 29.81 5.61
CA ALA A 389 -35.52 28.86 5.87
C ALA A 389 -36.29 29.29 7.13
N PRO A 390 -37.23 30.25 7.02
CA PRO A 390 -37.97 30.78 8.17
C PRO A 390 -38.71 29.70 8.96
N PHE A 391 -39.26 28.69 8.28
CA PHE A 391 -39.95 27.56 8.90
C PHE A 391 -39.01 26.64 9.72
N ARG A 392 -37.70 26.68 9.47
CA ARG A 392 -36.65 26.01 10.26
C ARG A 392 -35.96 26.97 11.25
N GLY A 393 -36.46 28.19 11.38
CA GLY A 393 -35.84 29.23 12.22
C GLY A 393 -34.46 29.68 11.72
N ILE A 394 -34.20 29.58 10.41
CA ILE A 394 -32.97 30.08 9.77
C ILE A 394 -33.25 31.46 9.17
N GLY A 395 -32.82 32.50 9.89
CA GLY A 395 -32.88 33.90 9.46
C GLY A 395 -31.56 34.39 8.84
N PRO A 396 -31.53 35.64 8.35
CA PRO A 396 -30.35 36.23 7.71
C PRO A 396 -29.11 36.30 8.61
N ASP A 397 -29.30 36.45 9.92
CA ASP A 397 -28.27 36.45 10.96
C ASP A 397 -27.50 35.12 11.05
N LYS A 398 -28.10 34.03 10.55
CA LYS A 398 -27.48 32.71 10.49
C LYS A 398 -26.79 32.41 9.16
N LEU A 399 -26.85 33.34 8.21
CA LEU A 399 -26.07 33.27 6.97
C LEU A 399 -24.80 34.10 7.12
N MET A 400 -23.75 33.71 6.40
CA MET A 400 -22.44 34.37 6.45
C MET A 400 -22.41 35.67 5.61
N LEU A 401 -23.32 36.61 5.90
CA LEU A 401 -23.48 37.87 5.18
C LEU A 401 -22.67 39.04 5.75
N THR A 402 -22.17 38.91 6.98
CA THR A 402 -21.55 40.01 7.74
C THR A 402 -20.37 40.68 7.02
N ASN A 403 -19.55 39.88 6.33
CA ASN A 403 -18.41 40.36 5.55
C ASN A 403 -18.72 40.57 4.06
N LEU A 404 -19.99 40.48 3.62
CA LEU A 404 -20.37 40.79 2.24
C LEU A 404 -20.30 42.30 1.96
N LEU A 405 -20.98 43.10 2.77
CA LEU A 405 -21.10 44.55 2.55
C LEU A 405 -19.75 45.28 2.55
N PRO A 406 -18.81 45.00 3.49
CA PRO A 406 -17.49 45.61 3.44
C PRO A 406 -16.77 45.39 2.10
N ARG A 407 -16.94 44.22 1.47
CA ARG A 407 -16.27 43.88 0.20
C ARG A 407 -16.75 44.66 -1.00
N LEU A 408 -17.92 45.30 -0.90
CA LEU A 408 -18.43 46.15 -1.96
C LEU A 408 -17.70 47.50 -1.99
N MET A 409 -17.04 47.87 -0.89
CA MET A 409 -16.29 49.11 -0.79
C MET A 409 -14.90 48.97 -1.39
N PRO A 410 -14.44 49.90 -2.26
CA PRO A 410 -13.10 49.86 -2.84
C PRO A 410 -11.98 49.75 -1.79
N ALA A 411 -12.13 50.42 -0.65
CA ALA A 411 -11.17 50.40 0.45
C ALA A 411 -10.88 48.99 1.00
N SER A 412 -11.85 48.09 0.93
CA SER A 412 -11.72 46.69 1.38
C SER A 412 -11.61 45.69 0.22
N ASN A 413 -11.49 46.18 -1.02
CA ASN A 413 -11.38 45.39 -2.24
C ASN A 413 -10.22 45.86 -3.14
N ALA A 414 -9.08 46.18 -2.53
CA ALA A 414 -7.85 46.60 -3.23
C ALA A 414 -8.03 47.81 -4.18
N GLY A 415 -8.92 48.74 -3.82
CA GLY A 415 -9.22 49.93 -4.62
C GLY A 415 -10.17 49.70 -5.79
N VAL A 416 -10.70 48.48 -5.98
CA VAL A 416 -11.59 48.14 -7.09
C VAL A 416 -13.06 48.24 -6.66
N GLU A 417 -13.83 49.01 -7.41
CA GLU A 417 -15.28 49.11 -7.27
C GLU A 417 -15.97 47.84 -7.82
N VAL A 418 -16.89 47.28 -7.04
CA VAL A 418 -17.71 46.13 -7.46
C VAL A 418 -18.86 46.62 -8.32
N LYS A 419 -18.91 46.15 -9.56
CA LYS A 419 -19.94 46.52 -10.56
C LYS A 419 -21.08 45.52 -10.61
N GLU A 420 -20.79 44.24 -10.34
CA GLU A 420 -21.76 43.16 -10.47
C GLU A 420 -21.68 42.14 -9.33
N ILE A 421 -22.85 41.76 -8.83
CA ILE A 421 -23.07 40.65 -7.92
C ILE A 421 -23.89 39.59 -8.67
N ILE A 422 -23.34 38.38 -8.76
CA ILE A 422 -24.01 37.23 -9.35
C ILE A 422 -24.53 36.36 -8.22
N ILE A 423 -25.84 36.08 -8.18
CA ILE A 423 -26.44 35.18 -7.17
C ILE A 423 -26.62 33.80 -7.80
N ALA A 424 -25.87 32.82 -7.28
CA ALA A 424 -25.90 31.41 -7.68
C ALA A 424 -26.47 30.55 -6.52
N THR A 425 -27.74 30.77 -6.19
CA THR A 425 -28.50 29.93 -5.26
C THR A 425 -29.28 28.86 -6.01
N LYS A 426 -29.67 27.79 -5.31
CA LYS A 426 -30.48 26.72 -5.91
C LYS A 426 -31.89 27.22 -6.29
N PRO A 427 -32.53 26.63 -7.32
CA PRO A 427 -33.94 26.89 -7.67
C PRO A 427 -34.91 26.20 -6.70
N THR A 428 -34.75 26.44 -5.40
CA THR A 428 -35.69 25.98 -4.36
C THR A 428 -36.37 27.19 -3.72
N ILE A 429 -37.44 26.95 -2.95
CA ILE A 429 -38.15 28.01 -2.22
C ILE A 429 -37.18 28.78 -1.31
N GLU A 430 -36.29 28.08 -0.61
CA GLU A 430 -35.26 28.66 0.26
C GLU A 430 -34.22 29.44 -0.55
N GLY A 431 -33.75 28.88 -1.66
CA GLY A 431 -32.79 29.54 -2.55
C GLY A 431 -33.35 30.81 -3.21
N GLU A 432 -34.64 30.81 -3.56
CA GLU A 432 -35.38 31.97 -4.04
C GLU A 432 -35.57 33.04 -2.96
N ALA A 433 -36.00 32.64 -1.77
CA ALA A 433 -36.12 33.55 -0.64
C ALA A 433 -34.79 34.22 -0.31
N THR A 434 -33.69 33.45 -0.33
CA THR A 434 -32.32 33.94 -0.10
C THR A 434 -31.90 34.93 -1.17
N ALA A 435 -32.09 34.61 -2.45
CA ALA A 435 -31.75 35.50 -3.56
C ALA A 435 -32.51 36.84 -3.48
N ASN A 436 -33.83 36.78 -3.27
CA ASN A 436 -34.68 37.96 -3.15
C ASN A 436 -34.29 38.84 -1.95
N TYR A 437 -33.88 38.22 -0.84
CA TYR A 437 -33.40 38.95 0.33
C TYR A 437 -32.10 39.70 0.02
N ILE A 438 -31.13 39.02 -0.58
CA ILE A 438 -29.84 39.63 -0.94
C ILE A 438 -30.02 40.74 -1.97
N GLU A 439 -30.87 40.56 -2.97
CA GLU A 439 -31.18 41.59 -3.96
C GLU A 439 -31.76 42.85 -3.30
N ARG A 440 -32.70 42.70 -2.36
CA ARG A 440 -33.26 43.82 -1.59
C ARG A 440 -32.21 44.50 -0.70
N LEU A 441 -31.29 43.74 -0.13
CA LEU A 441 -30.19 44.26 0.69
C LEU A 441 -29.21 45.10 -0.14
N LEU A 442 -28.94 44.69 -1.39
CA LEU A 442 -27.96 45.34 -2.26
C LEU A 442 -28.54 46.49 -3.09
N LYS A 443 -29.84 46.49 -3.36
CA LYS A 443 -30.51 47.51 -4.19
C LYS A 443 -30.23 48.98 -3.78
N PRO A 444 -30.21 49.35 -2.48
CA PRO A 444 -29.90 50.72 -2.07
C PRO A 444 -28.46 51.16 -2.37
N LEU A 445 -27.55 50.21 -2.61
CA LEU A 445 -26.14 50.46 -2.86
C LEU A 445 -25.81 50.67 -4.35
N GLY A 446 -26.78 50.47 -5.25
CA GLY A 446 -26.62 50.74 -6.68
C GLY A 446 -25.73 49.75 -7.45
N VAL A 447 -25.34 48.63 -6.84
CA VAL A 447 -24.56 47.57 -7.50
C VAL A 447 -25.47 46.75 -8.42
N GLY A 448 -24.99 46.38 -9.62
CA GLY A 448 -25.74 45.51 -10.52
C GLY A 448 -25.90 44.11 -9.92
N VAL A 449 -27.11 43.57 -9.86
CA VAL A 449 -27.37 42.22 -9.36
C VAL A 449 -27.93 41.35 -10.49
N THR A 450 -27.26 40.23 -10.77
CA THR A 450 -27.68 39.24 -11.76
C THR A 450 -27.88 37.89 -11.08
N ARG A 451 -28.71 37.02 -11.69
CA ARG A 451 -29.07 35.72 -11.11
C ARG A 451 -28.76 34.61 -12.09
N ILE A 452 -28.06 33.57 -11.62
CA ILE A 452 -27.81 32.36 -12.38
C ILE A 452 -28.45 31.21 -11.63
N THR A 453 -29.36 30.51 -12.31
CA THR A 453 -30.02 29.33 -11.76
C THR A 453 -29.08 28.14 -11.84
N MET A 454 -28.63 27.60 -10.70
CA MET A 454 -27.87 26.35 -10.69
C MET A 454 -28.80 25.16 -10.92
N GLY A 455 -28.90 24.71 -12.16
CA GLY A 455 -29.52 23.42 -12.49
C GLY A 455 -28.53 22.29 -12.23
N ILE A 456 -28.69 21.57 -11.12
CA ILE A 456 -28.08 20.25 -10.97
C ILE A 456 -29.10 19.26 -11.53
N GLU A 457 -28.82 18.68 -12.70
CA GLU A 457 -29.53 17.48 -13.14
C GLU A 457 -29.21 16.37 -12.13
N ASN A 458 -30.19 16.02 -11.31
CA ASN A 458 -30.14 14.79 -10.51
C ASN A 458 -30.20 13.59 -11.48
N ASN A 459 -29.04 13.10 -11.93
CA ASN A 459 -28.93 11.72 -12.40
C ASN A 459 -28.87 10.78 -11.18
N SER A 460 -29.96 10.74 -10.41
CA SER A 460 -30.25 9.61 -9.55
C SER A 460 -31.02 8.60 -10.38
N LYS A 461 -30.30 7.70 -11.08
CA LYS A 461 -30.92 6.46 -11.57
C LYS A 461 -31.18 5.58 -10.36
N SER A 462 -32.46 5.30 -10.15
CA SER A 462 -33.04 4.26 -9.30
C SER A 462 -32.48 2.87 -9.60
#